data_AF-A0A8J7Q1B6-F1
#
_entry.id   AF-A0A8J7Q1B6-F1
#
_cell.length_a   1.000
_cell.length_b   1.000
_cell.length_c   1.000
_cell.angle_alpha   90.00
_cell.angle_beta   90.00
_cell.angle_gamma   90.00
#
_symmetry.space_group_name_H-M   'P 1'
#
loop_
_entity.id
_entity.type
_entity.pdbx_description
1 polymer ?
#
loop_
_entity_poly.entity_id
_entity_poly.type
_entity_poly.pdbx_seq_one_letter_code
_entity_poly.pdbx_strand_id
1 'polypeptide(L)'
;MVERATQLGARDEIVRALTEITAFLVQSPRSWGDPIRNFRHARTVQYRGQHKDFRCTYSVHDRIPIVFMTELTPLEGNPLYGEKFDG
;
A
#
# COMPACT_ATOMS: atom_id res chain seq x y z
N MET A 1 -0.05 -10.03 -8.45
CA MET A 1 1.21 -9.37 -8.04
C MET A 1 2.34 -10.37 -7.73
N VAL A 2 2.24 -11.22 -6.69
CA VAL A 2 3.33 -12.15 -6.29
C VAL A 2 3.70 -13.17 -7.40
N GLU A 3 2.71 -13.68 -8.13
CA GLU A 3 2.94 -14.58 -9.25
C GLU A 3 3.76 -13.90 -10.36
N ARG A 4 3.41 -12.65 -10.70
CA ARG A 4 4.17 -11.85 -11.67
C ARG A 4 5.59 -11.57 -11.18
N ALA A 5 5.77 -11.25 -9.89
CA ALA A 5 7.08 -11.10 -9.28
C ALA A 5 7.92 -12.39 -9.36
N THR A 6 7.27 -13.55 -9.29
CA THR A 6 7.93 -14.85 -9.43
C THR A 6 8.44 -15.06 -10.85
N GLN A 7 7.63 -14.74 -11.86
CA GLN A 7 8.03 -14.82 -13.27
C GLN A 7 9.21 -13.88 -13.60
N LEU A 8 9.32 -12.76 -12.88
CA LEU A 8 10.38 -11.77 -13.07
C LEU A 8 11.61 -12.01 -12.16
N GLY A 9 11.64 -13.10 -11.38
CA GLY A 9 12.75 -13.40 -10.47
C GLY A 9 12.86 -12.47 -9.26
N ALA A 10 11.86 -11.62 -9.01
CA ALA A 10 11.84 -10.61 -7.95
C ALA A 10 10.96 -10.99 -6.74
N ARG A 11 10.48 -12.24 -6.67
CA ARG A 11 9.49 -12.69 -5.67
C ARG A 11 9.84 -12.29 -4.25
N ASP A 12 11.03 -12.61 -3.78
CA ASP A 12 11.39 -12.44 -2.37
C ASP A 12 11.51 -10.97 -1.98
N GLU A 13 12.00 -10.13 -2.90
CA GLU A 13 12.03 -8.68 -2.71
C GLU A 13 10.60 -8.10 -2.61
N ILE A 14 9.72 -8.49 -3.53
CA ILE A 14 8.33 -8.02 -3.54
C ILE A 14 7.59 -8.50 -2.29
N VAL A 15 7.72 -9.77 -1.93
CA VAL A 15 7.10 -10.32 -0.70
C VAL A 15 7.58 -9.54 0.52
N ARG A 16 8.88 -9.28 0.62
CA ARG A 16 9.45 -8.49 1.72
C ARG A 16 8.88 -7.07 1.76
N ALA A 17 8.80 -6.38 0.62
CA ALA A 17 8.22 -5.04 0.56
C ALA A 17 6.74 -5.03 0.99
N LEU A 18 5.95 -6.02 0.56
CA LEU A 18 4.54 -6.17 0.96
C LEU A 18 4.39 -6.45 2.46
N THR A 19 5.26 -7.29 3.03
CA THR A 19 5.29 -7.54 4.48
C THR A 19 5.61 -6.28 5.26
N GLU A 20 6.62 -5.51 4.83
CA GLU A 20 7.00 -4.24 5.46
C GLU A 20 5.86 -3.20 5.37
N ILE A 21 5.22 -3.06 4.21
CA ILE A 21 4.03 -2.20 4.03
C ILE A 21 2.91 -2.60 4.98
N THR A 22 2.60 -3.90 5.06
CA THR A 22 1.55 -4.41 5.95
C THR A 22 1.89 -4.12 7.41
N ALA A 23 3.15 -4.25 7.81
CA ALA A 23 3.59 -3.91 9.16
C ALA A 23 3.36 -2.42 9.47
N PHE A 24 3.67 -1.51 8.55
CA PHE A 24 3.38 -0.08 8.73
C PHE A 24 1.88 0.20 8.90
N LEU A 25 1.04 -0.44 8.08
CA LEU A 25 -0.42 -0.30 8.14
C LEU A 25 -1.01 -0.84 9.44
N VAL A 26 -0.42 -1.88 10.03
CA VAL A 26 -0.88 -2.46 11.30
C VAL A 26 -0.40 -1.63 12.50
N GLN A 27 0.86 -1.21 12.49
CA GLN A 27 1.48 -0.61 13.68
C GLN A 27 1.19 0.88 13.81
N SER A 28 1.26 1.65 12.72
CA SER A 28 1.17 3.12 12.79
C SER A 28 0.67 3.73 11.47
N PRO A 29 -0.55 3.36 11.03
CA PRO A 29 -1.06 3.76 9.71
C PRO A 29 -1.24 5.28 9.57
N ARG A 30 -1.51 6.02 10.66
CA ARG A 30 -1.74 7.47 10.57
C ARG A 30 -0.46 8.30 10.47
N SER A 31 0.68 7.75 10.85
CA SER A 31 1.98 8.43 10.79
C SER A 31 2.86 7.94 9.65
N TRP A 32 2.51 6.82 9.01
CA TRP A 32 3.30 6.26 7.91
C TRP A 32 3.10 7.00 6.58
N GLY A 33 1.89 7.52 6.32
CA GLY A 33 1.58 8.22 5.08
C GLY A 33 0.99 9.59 5.32
N ASP A 34 0.89 10.36 4.24
CA ASP A 34 0.31 11.69 4.26
C ASP A 34 -1.20 11.62 4.03
N PRO A 35 -2.02 12.35 4.80
CA PRO A 35 -3.46 12.41 4.57
C PRO A 35 -3.74 13.15 3.25
N ILE A 36 -4.48 12.50 2.34
CA ILE A 36 -4.81 13.06 1.02
C ILE A 36 -6.29 13.41 0.89
N ARG A 37 -7.19 12.76 1.65
CA ARG A 37 -8.63 13.02 1.58
C ARG A 37 -9.35 12.63 2.86
N ASN A 38 -10.30 13.46 3.31
CA ASN A 38 -11.16 13.15 4.44
C ASN A 38 -12.59 12.87 3.97
N PHE A 39 -13.09 11.66 4.23
CA PHE A 39 -14.46 11.23 3.96
C PHE A 39 -15.30 11.36 5.24
N ARG A 40 -15.71 12.59 5.56
CA ARG A 40 -16.38 12.93 6.83
C ARG A 40 -17.59 12.05 7.17
N HIS A 41 -18.41 11.72 6.16
CA HIS A 41 -19.60 10.89 6.36
C HIS A 41 -19.27 9.41 6.64
N ALA A 42 -18.15 8.92 6.12
CA ALA A 42 -17.67 7.56 6.36
C ALA A 42 -16.73 7.47 7.58
N ARG A 43 -16.36 8.60 8.19
CA ARG A 43 -15.38 8.69 9.28
C ARG A 43 -14.05 8.02 8.92
N THR A 44 -13.59 8.25 7.70
CA THR A 44 -12.34 7.71 7.19
C THR A 44 -11.48 8.81 6.63
N VAL A 45 -10.18 8.69 6.84
CA VAL A 45 -9.17 9.53 6.18
C VAL A 45 -8.36 8.62 5.28
N GLN A 46 -8.25 9.00 4.01
CA GLN A 46 -7.39 8.36 3.04
C GLN A 46 -5.99 8.96 3.15
N TYR A 47 -5.00 8.07 3.14
CA TYR A 47 -3.59 8.39 3.22
C TYR A 47 -2.86 7.83 2.00
N ARG A 48 -1.69 8.39 1.74
CA ARG A 48 -0.74 7.89 0.76
C ARG A 48 0.60 7.66 1.43
N GLY A 49 1.05 6.41 1.43
CA GLY A 49 2.39 6.02 1.88
C GLY A 49 3.24 5.57 0.68
N GLN A 50 4.56 5.59 0.85
CA GLN A 50 5.49 5.05 -0.13
C GLN A 50 6.56 4.22 0.57
N HIS A 51 6.93 3.08 -0.04
CA HIS A 51 8.00 2.22 0.45
C HIS A 51 8.58 1.37 -0.68
N LYS A 52 9.92 1.37 -0.84
CA LYS A 52 10.65 0.56 -1.85
C LYS A 52 9.95 0.55 -3.22
N ASP A 53 9.76 1.75 -3.77
CA ASP A 53 9.14 1.97 -5.07
C ASP A 53 7.73 1.40 -5.20
N PHE A 54 7.01 1.27 -4.09
CA PHE A 54 5.55 1.10 -4.08
C PHE A 54 4.89 2.34 -3.51
N ARG A 55 3.83 2.80 -4.17
CA ARG A 55 2.87 3.74 -3.61
C ARG A 55 1.66 2.98 -3.11
N CYS A 56 1.34 3.16 -1.84
CA CYS A 56 0.16 2.58 -1.20
C CYS A 56 -0.85 3.69 -0.92
N THR A 57 -2.03 3.59 -1.50
CA THR A 57 -3.18 4.38 -1.09
C THR A 57 -4.03 3.51 -0.17
N TYR A 58 -4.33 4.00 1.02
CA TYR A 58 -5.10 3.28 2.02
C TYR A 58 -5.98 4.25 2.79
N SER A 59 -6.97 3.75 3.51
CA SER A 59 -7.81 4.58 4.37
C SER A 59 -7.90 4.00 5.77
N VAL A 60 -7.94 4.89 6.75
CA VAL A 60 -8.01 4.57 8.17
C VAL A 60 -9.33 5.09 8.70
N HIS A 61 -10.07 4.25 9.39
CA HIS A 61 -11.29 4.67 10.06
C HIS A 61 -10.95 5.40 11.39
N ASP A 62 -11.66 6.48 11.68
CA ASP A 62 -11.29 7.40 12.76
C ASP A 62 -11.50 6.82 14.16
N ARG A 63 -12.54 5.99 14.33
CA ARG A 63 -12.92 5.39 15.63
C ARG A 63 -12.62 3.91 15.81
N ILE A 64 -12.61 3.16 14.72
CA ILE A 64 -12.40 1.72 14.70
C ILE A 64 -11.02 1.53 14.08
N PRO A 65 -10.11 0.73 14.67
CA PRO A 65 -8.75 0.55 14.15
C PRO A 65 -8.73 -0.35 12.91
N ILE A 66 -9.53 0.00 11.91
CA ILE A 66 -9.61 -0.66 10.62
C ILE A 66 -8.83 0.17 9.61
N VAL A 67 -8.00 -0.53 8.84
CA VAL A 67 -7.24 0.00 7.71
C VAL A 67 -7.61 -0.81 6.48
N PHE A 68 -7.95 -0.13 5.39
CA PHE A 68 -8.18 -0.76 4.09
C PHE A 68 -7.21 -0.18 3.08
N MET A 69 -6.36 -1.03 2.53
CA MET A 69 -5.54 -0.71 1.37
C MET A 69 -6.45 -0.65 0.15
N THR A 70 -6.54 0.52 -0.47
CA THR A 70 -7.40 0.75 -1.64
C THR A 70 -6.65 0.60 -2.95
N GLU A 71 -5.34 0.88 -2.95
CA GLU A 71 -4.50 0.77 -4.14
C GLU A 71 -3.06 0.51 -3.72
N LEU A 72 -2.39 -0.35 -4.48
CA LEU A 72 -0.95 -0.56 -4.36
C LEU A 72 -0.33 -0.55 -5.75
N THR A 73 0.45 0.49 -6.03
CA THR A 73 0.99 0.77 -7.36
C THR A 73 2.52 0.70 -7.32
N PRO A 74 3.15 -0.18 -8.11
CA PRO A 74 4.59 -0.11 -8.35
C PRO A 74 4.95 1.21 -9.03
N LEU A 75 6.03 1.84 -8.60
CA LEU A 75 6.62 3.05 -9.16
C LEU A 75 7.84 2.70 -10.01
N GLU A 76 8.33 3.68 -10.77
CA GLU A 76 9.55 3.52 -11.55
C GLU A 76 10.71 3.06 -10.65
N GLY A 77 11.49 2.08 -11.12
CA GLY A 77 12.51 1.39 -10.32
C GLY A 77 12.04 0.05 -9.74
N ASN A 78 10.73 -0.16 -9.60
CA ASN A 78 10.17 -1.44 -9.17
C ASN A 78 10.13 -2.47 -10.32
N PRO A 79 10.47 -3.75 -10.09
CA PRO A 79 10.37 -4.81 -11.10
C PRO A 79 8.96 -4.99 -11.70
N LEU A 80 7.92 -4.58 -10.97
CA LEU A 80 6.53 -4.66 -11.42
C LEU A 80 6.01 -3.35 -12.03
N TYR A 81 6.88 -2.36 -12.28
CA TYR A 81 6.46 -1.10 -12.89
C TYR A 81 5.81 -1.31 -14.26
N GLY A 82 4.66 -0.66 -14.47
CA GLY A 82 3.87 -0.78 -15.70
C GLY A 82 2.94 -2.01 -15.76
N GLU A 83 3.06 -2.94 -14.81
CA GLU A 83 2.13 -4.07 -14.71
C GLU A 83 0.78 -3.60 -14.13
N LYS A 84 -0.31 -4.12 -14.70
CA LYS A 84 -1.66 -3.89 -14.18
C LYS A 84 -2.09 -5.09 -13.36
N PHE A 85 -2.48 -4.84 -12.12
CA PHE A 85 -3.06 -5.85 -11.25
C PHE A 85 -4.51 -5.44 -11.03
N ASP A 86 -5.38 -5.87 -11.94
CA ASP A 86 -6.82 -5.73 -11.74
C ASP A 86 -7.20 -6.57 -10.51
N GLY A 87 -7.87 -5.92 -9.55
CA GLY A 87 -8.35 -6.54 -8.31
C GLY A 87 -9.69 -7.22 -8.48
#